data_AF-A0A1Y0IMP5-F1
#
_entry.id   AF-A0A1Y0IMP5-F1
#
_cell.length_a   1.000
_cell.length_b   1.000
_cell.length_c   1.000
_cell.angle_alpha   90.00
_cell.angle_beta   90.00
_cell.angle_gamma   90.00
#
_symmetry.space_group_name_H-M   'P 1'
#
loop_
_entity.id
_entity.type
_entity.pdbx_description
1 polymer ?
#
loop_
_entity_poly.entity_id
_entity_poly.type
_entity_poly.pdbx_seq_one_letter_code
_entity_poly.pdbx_strand_id
1 'polypeptide(L)'
;MQLLLIDGNHIMYSVLYRFIAKAKKRGDYEEATDEIVEKTASQFAKIIKKLARRFRPTHMCVVFDNDATNFRHQLSPIYKANRRERPKEVHPLKQRIYAQFREENIPYLFASNHEGDDLIGTLAARAEELPRCKKVILLSGDMDLAQLVTPKTQLYLINNGIFTGSWVTDRNVKSLLDVGPEQIPAIKSLLGDRTDNIKGISGLRRPNVLRVIEKYPDIEEFLQVEKSKNKTEALILRHREHVENNLLLARIICDMRFHLRWEDFLVSAWMDTGKKPDGTQAASAEGRPPRRRKPTAAKTAAQATADAAQQVNDPPVTDGAELQAEASGQDAAPAGEAKKRKRRRRSRKRKPAAGNSDQM
;
A
#
# COMPACT_ATOMS: atom_id res chain seq x y z
N MET A 1 16.31 -9.53 -9.26
CA MET A 1 15.15 -9.62 -8.36
C MET A 1 14.00 -8.80 -8.90
N GLN A 2 12.81 -9.42 -8.93
CA GLN A 2 11.52 -8.73 -8.90
C GLN A 2 10.83 -9.18 -7.61
N LEU A 3 10.49 -8.24 -6.75
CA LEU A 3 9.91 -8.49 -5.42
C LEU A 3 8.40 -8.18 -5.42
N LEU A 4 7.62 -8.99 -4.73
CA LEU A 4 6.20 -8.74 -4.43
C LEU A 4 5.99 -8.73 -2.92
N LEU A 5 5.63 -7.58 -2.37
CA LEU A 5 5.25 -7.40 -0.97
C LEU A 5 3.72 -7.31 -0.90
N ILE A 6 3.12 -8.19 -0.10
CA ILE A 6 1.66 -8.33 0.01
C ILE A 6 1.24 -7.92 1.41
N ASP A 7 0.33 -6.95 1.52
CA ASP A 7 -0.44 -6.72 2.75
C ASP A 7 -1.38 -7.91 2.97
N GLY A 8 -1.00 -8.74 3.94
CA GLY A 8 -1.75 -9.91 4.35
C GLY A 8 -3.06 -9.54 5.05
N ASN A 9 -3.13 -8.42 5.76
CA ASN A 9 -4.32 -8.01 6.49
C ASN A 9 -5.47 -7.65 5.56
N HIS A 10 -5.23 -6.77 4.57
CA HIS A 10 -6.28 -6.33 3.65
C HIS A 10 -6.92 -7.51 2.92
N ILE A 11 -6.11 -8.46 2.45
CA ILE A 11 -6.59 -9.70 1.82
C ILE A 11 -7.27 -10.62 2.85
N MET A 12 -6.69 -10.81 4.04
CA MET A 12 -7.25 -11.67 5.09
C MET A 12 -8.65 -11.22 5.50
N TYR A 13 -8.83 -9.93 5.84
CA TYR A 13 -10.14 -9.35 6.14
C TYR A 13 -11.10 -9.45 4.95
N SER A 14 -10.63 -9.20 3.72
CA SER A 14 -11.45 -9.33 2.50
C SER A 14 -11.96 -10.76 2.25
N VAL A 15 -11.22 -11.80 2.67
CA VAL A 15 -11.69 -13.19 2.63
C VAL A 15 -12.57 -13.52 3.84
N LEU A 16 -12.16 -13.13 5.05
CA LEU A 16 -12.86 -13.40 6.30
C LEU A 16 -14.29 -12.84 6.29
N TYR A 17 -14.47 -11.56 5.94
CA TYR A 17 -15.80 -10.95 5.92
C TYR A 17 -16.75 -11.61 4.91
N ARG A 18 -16.24 -12.25 3.85
CA ARG A 18 -17.04 -13.05 2.90
C ARG A 18 -17.51 -14.39 3.48
N PHE A 19 -16.80 -14.97 4.45
CA PHE A 19 -17.24 -16.16 5.16
C PHE A 19 -18.17 -15.80 6.33
N ILE A 20 -17.84 -14.77 7.12
CA ILE A 20 -18.71 -14.21 8.16
C ILE A 20 -20.10 -13.85 7.58
N ALA A 21 -20.16 -13.14 6.46
CA ALA A 21 -21.42 -12.77 5.81
C ALA A 21 -22.23 -13.98 5.29
N LYS A 22 -21.58 -15.12 5.02
CA LYS A 22 -22.25 -16.37 4.64
C LYS A 22 -22.84 -17.09 5.86
N ALA A 23 -22.09 -17.21 6.95
CA ALA A 23 -22.59 -17.81 8.19
C ALA A 23 -23.74 -16.97 8.78
N LYS A 24 -23.61 -15.63 8.80
CA LYS A 24 -24.70 -14.72 9.19
C LYS A 24 -25.94 -14.79 8.28
N LYS A 25 -25.82 -15.31 7.04
CA LYS A 25 -26.95 -15.60 6.15
C LYS A 25 -27.52 -17.02 6.33
N ARG A 26 -26.71 -17.99 6.79
CA ARG A 26 -27.16 -19.33 7.20
C ARG A 26 -27.89 -19.31 8.55
N GLY A 27 -27.48 -18.42 9.46
CA GLY A 27 -28.01 -18.30 10.82
C GLY A 27 -27.12 -18.94 11.90
N ASP A 28 -25.95 -19.46 11.53
CA ASP A 28 -25.06 -20.31 12.36
C ASP A 28 -23.68 -19.66 12.62
N TYR A 29 -23.65 -18.32 12.66
CA TYR A 29 -22.40 -17.57 12.82
C TYR A 29 -21.75 -17.75 14.20
N GLU A 30 -22.50 -18.05 15.25
CA GLU A 30 -21.89 -18.21 16.57
C GLU A 30 -21.14 -19.53 16.70
N GLU A 31 -21.72 -20.59 16.12
CA GLU A 31 -21.20 -21.96 16.08
C GLU A 31 -20.11 -22.15 15.02
N ALA A 32 -20.22 -21.51 13.85
CA ALA A 32 -19.35 -21.74 12.69
C ALA A 32 -17.92 -21.15 12.80
N THR A 33 -17.45 -20.77 14.00
CA THR A 33 -16.16 -20.10 14.22
C THR A 33 -14.99 -20.85 13.56
N ASP A 34 -14.85 -22.15 13.83
CA ASP A 34 -13.76 -22.97 13.27
C ASP A 34 -13.95 -23.26 11.77
N GLU A 35 -15.20 -23.40 11.31
CA GLU A 35 -15.54 -23.55 9.89
C GLU A 35 -15.10 -22.31 9.09
N ILE A 36 -15.31 -21.11 9.66
CA ILE A 36 -14.90 -19.83 9.07
C ILE A 36 -13.37 -19.72 9.07
N VAL A 37 -12.70 -20.05 10.19
CA VAL A 37 -11.23 -19.98 10.30
C VAL A 37 -10.55 -20.87 9.26
N GLU A 38 -10.88 -22.17 9.21
CA GLU A 38 -10.22 -23.12 8.30
C GLU A 38 -10.50 -22.79 6.83
N LYS A 39 -11.75 -22.47 6.47
CA LYS A 39 -12.11 -22.12 5.09
C LYS A 39 -11.49 -20.79 4.66
N THR A 40 -11.32 -19.84 5.58
CA THR A 40 -10.64 -18.56 5.30
C THR A 40 -9.15 -18.76 5.10
N ALA A 41 -8.45 -19.47 5.98
CA ALA A 41 -7.02 -19.76 5.84
C ALA A 41 -6.71 -20.52 4.53
N SER A 42 -7.44 -21.61 4.29
CA SER A 42 -7.28 -22.43 3.08
C SER A 42 -7.55 -21.63 1.80
N GLN A 43 -8.53 -20.71 1.81
CA GLN A 43 -8.82 -19.82 0.68
C GLN A 43 -7.77 -18.71 0.53
N PHE A 44 -7.21 -18.20 1.62
CA PHE A 44 -6.15 -17.19 1.65
C PHE A 44 -4.85 -17.72 1.03
N ALA A 45 -4.38 -18.90 1.43
CA ALA A 45 -3.20 -19.55 0.82
C ALA A 45 -3.38 -19.79 -0.69
N LYS A 46 -4.57 -20.24 -1.11
CA LYS A 46 -4.95 -20.40 -2.53
C LYS A 46 -4.94 -19.06 -3.30
N ILE A 47 -5.22 -17.95 -2.63
CA ILE A 47 -5.16 -16.60 -3.20
C ILE A 47 -3.72 -16.12 -3.34
N ILE A 48 -2.87 -16.28 -2.31
CA ILE A 48 -1.43 -15.96 -2.40
C ILE A 48 -0.76 -16.75 -3.54
N LYS A 49 -1.01 -18.06 -3.63
CA LYS A 49 -0.58 -18.93 -4.74
C LYS A 49 -1.13 -18.50 -6.12
N LYS A 50 -2.23 -17.76 -6.20
CA LYS A 50 -2.73 -17.16 -7.47
C LYS A 50 -2.07 -15.81 -7.77
N LEU A 51 -1.81 -14.98 -6.75
CA LEU A 51 -1.10 -13.72 -6.91
C LEU A 51 0.34 -13.94 -7.39
N ALA A 52 1.06 -14.91 -6.81
CA ALA A 52 2.40 -15.29 -7.29
C ALA A 52 2.41 -15.72 -8.76
N ARG A 53 1.43 -16.53 -9.21
CA ARG A 53 1.28 -16.91 -10.64
C ARG A 53 0.97 -15.72 -11.53
N ARG A 54 0.17 -14.76 -11.07
CA ARG A 54 -0.25 -13.57 -11.84
C ARG A 54 0.89 -12.57 -12.03
N PHE A 55 1.58 -12.21 -10.95
CA PHE A 55 2.63 -11.18 -10.99
C PHE A 55 4.01 -11.75 -11.35
N ARG A 56 4.17 -13.08 -11.33
CA ARG A 56 5.40 -13.83 -11.63
C ARG A 56 6.67 -13.25 -10.96
N PRO A 57 6.63 -12.84 -9.68
CA PRO A 57 7.80 -12.26 -9.03
C PRO A 57 8.85 -13.35 -8.76
N THR A 58 10.13 -12.95 -8.64
CA THR A 58 11.20 -13.89 -8.24
C THR A 58 11.20 -14.10 -6.73
N HIS A 59 10.81 -13.09 -5.96
CA HIS A 59 10.81 -13.08 -4.51
C HIS A 59 9.45 -12.56 -4.01
N MET A 60 8.92 -13.09 -2.92
CA MET A 60 7.63 -12.66 -2.38
C MET A 60 7.60 -12.79 -0.84
N CYS A 61 6.98 -11.81 -0.16
CA CYS A 61 6.67 -11.90 1.26
C CYS A 61 5.22 -11.44 1.50
N VAL A 62 4.50 -12.14 2.39
CA VAL A 62 3.23 -11.66 2.96
C VAL A 62 3.51 -10.99 4.30
N VAL A 63 3.11 -9.74 4.47
CA VAL A 63 3.36 -8.96 5.68
C VAL A 63 2.05 -8.81 6.46
N PHE A 64 2.10 -8.97 7.78
CA PHE A 64 0.98 -8.82 8.68
C PHE A 64 1.26 -7.81 9.79
N ASP A 65 0.23 -7.11 10.23
CA ASP A 65 0.29 -6.35 11.48
C ASP A 65 0.41 -7.31 12.67
N ASN A 66 1.21 -6.92 13.66
CA ASN A 66 1.07 -7.49 14.98
C ASN A 66 -0.22 -6.99 15.66
N ASP A 67 -0.76 -7.75 16.60
CA ASP A 67 -2.01 -7.39 17.30
C ASP A 67 -1.80 -6.38 18.46
N ALA A 68 -0.53 -6.01 18.75
CA ALA A 68 -0.12 -5.22 19.92
C ALA A 68 0.11 -3.73 19.65
N THR A 69 0.12 -2.95 20.74
CA THR A 69 0.35 -1.49 20.76
C THR A 69 1.74 -1.10 20.24
N ASN A 70 1.77 -0.28 19.20
CA ASN A 70 3.00 0.28 18.60
C ASN A 70 3.26 1.74 19.05
N PHE A 71 4.35 2.35 18.56
CA PHE A 71 4.73 3.72 18.91
C PHE A 71 3.67 4.78 18.53
N ARG A 72 2.91 4.60 17.42
CA ARG A 72 1.87 5.54 16.99
C ARG A 72 0.73 5.64 18.01
N HIS A 73 0.41 4.54 18.70
CA HIS A 73 -0.58 4.52 19.78
C HIS A 73 -0.05 5.16 21.08
N GLN A 74 1.27 5.14 21.31
CA GLN A 74 1.90 5.84 22.44
C GLN A 74 1.93 7.35 22.19
N LEU A 75 2.21 7.75 20.95
CA LEU A 75 2.20 9.15 20.49
C LEU A 75 0.78 9.74 20.43
N SER A 76 -0.22 8.92 20.10
CA SER A 76 -1.62 9.33 20.03
C SER A 76 -2.55 8.18 20.46
N PRO A 77 -3.06 8.17 21.70
CA PRO A 77 -3.98 7.13 22.20
C PRO A 77 -5.33 7.05 21.45
N ILE A 78 -5.63 8.00 20.57
CA ILE A 78 -6.81 7.98 19.70
C ILE A 78 -6.53 7.46 18.29
N TYR A 79 -5.27 7.21 17.93
CA TYR A 79 -4.87 6.68 16.63
C TYR A 79 -5.56 5.34 16.35
N LYS A 80 -6.16 5.20 15.16
CA LYS A 80 -6.96 4.03 14.72
C LYS A 80 -8.13 3.63 15.65
N ALA A 81 -8.40 4.36 16.74
CA ALA A 81 -9.39 4.01 17.78
C ALA A 81 -10.87 4.12 17.33
N ASN A 82 -11.13 4.63 16.12
CA ASN A 82 -12.44 4.65 15.48
C ASN A 82 -12.68 3.47 14.52
N ARG A 83 -11.70 2.58 14.33
CA ARG A 83 -11.86 1.34 13.56
C ARG A 83 -12.82 0.39 14.30
N ARG A 84 -13.55 -0.43 13.53
CA ARG A 84 -14.49 -1.42 14.11
C ARG A 84 -13.74 -2.47 14.92
N GLU A 85 -14.40 -2.99 15.95
CA GLU A 85 -13.92 -4.13 16.73
C GLU A 85 -13.58 -5.33 15.83
N ARG A 86 -12.48 -6.02 16.15
CA ARG A 86 -11.98 -7.16 15.37
C ARG A 86 -12.92 -8.36 15.56
N PRO A 87 -13.39 -9.02 14.49
CA PRO A 87 -14.16 -10.26 14.62
C PRO A 87 -13.40 -11.33 15.43
N LYS A 88 -14.15 -12.14 16.21
CA LYS A 88 -13.60 -13.18 17.12
C LYS A 88 -12.68 -14.18 16.40
N GLU A 89 -12.89 -14.38 15.10
CA GLU A 89 -12.13 -15.27 14.24
C GLU A 89 -10.72 -14.76 13.92
N VAL A 90 -10.43 -13.45 14.05
CA VAL A 90 -9.17 -12.85 13.55
C VAL A 90 -7.92 -13.46 14.18
N HIS A 91 -7.91 -13.65 15.50
CA HIS A 91 -6.74 -14.21 16.18
C HIS A 91 -6.49 -15.69 15.84
N PRO A 92 -7.46 -16.63 15.99
CA PRO A 92 -7.26 -18.01 15.55
C PRO A 92 -7.00 -18.13 14.04
N LEU A 93 -7.55 -17.23 13.21
CA LEU A 93 -7.24 -17.16 11.78
C LEU A 93 -5.77 -16.79 11.52
N LYS A 94 -5.21 -15.78 12.19
CA LYS A 94 -3.77 -15.47 12.06
C LYS A 94 -2.92 -16.69 12.43
N GLN A 95 -3.22 -17.34 13.55
CA GLN A 95 -2.48 -18.55 13.98
C GLN A 95 -2.58 -19.69 12.96
N ARG A 96 -3.78 -19.95 12.40
CA ARG A 96 -3.97 -21.00 11.39
C ARG A 96 -3.29 -20.67 10.05
N ILE A 97 -3.33 -19.41 9.61
CA ILE A 97 -2.57 -18.95 8.43
C ILE A 97 -1.07 -19.14 8.67
N TYR A 98 -0.54 -18.77 9.85
CA TYR A 98 0.88 -18.95 10.18
C TYR A 98 1.28 -20.43 10.25
N ALA A 99 0.38 -21.33 10.69
CA ALA A 99 0.61 -22.77 10.61
C ALA A 99 0.66 -23.25 9.14
N GLN A 100 -0.36 -22.93 8.36
CA GLN A 100 -0.43 -23.31 6.95
C GLN A 100 0.73 -22.74 6.12
N PHE A 101 1.23 -21.54 6.43
CA PHE A 101 2.34 -20.94 5.72
C PHE A 101 3.68 -21.59 6.07
N ARG A 102 3.87 -22.09 7.29
CA ARG A 102 5.00 -22.95 7.64
C ARG A 102 4.91 -24.32 6.96
N GLU A 103 3.72 -24.93 6.94
CA GLU A 103 3.44 -26.19 6.21
C GLU A 103 3.76 -26.05 4.70
N GLU A 104 3.33 -24.95 4.08
CA GLU A 104 3.46 -24.70 2.65
C GLU A 104 4.77 -23.98 2.26
N ASN A 105 5.64 -23.64 3.22
CA ASN A 105 6.85 -22.82 3.06
C ASN A 105 6.61 -21.43 2.40
N ILE A 106 5.43 -20.84 2.59
CA ILE A 106 5.10 -19.51 2.09
C ILE A 106 5.77 -18.45 3.00
N PRO A 107 6.63 -17.56 2.46
CA PRO A 107 7.32 -16.56 3.28
C PRO A 107 6.36 -15.50 3.82
N TYR A 108 6.42 -15.27 5.13
CA TYR A 108 5.67 -14.22 5.81
C TYR A 108 6.44 -13.57 6.94
N LEU A 109 6.08 -12.33 7.27
CA LEU A 109 6.67 -11.56 8.38
C LEU A 109 5.63 -10.71 9.10
N PHE A 110 5.93 -10.38 10.35
CA PHE A 110 5.27 -9.36 11.16
C PHE A 110 6.31 -8.75 12.12
N ALA A 111 6.10 -7.53 12.59
CA ALA A 111 7.00 -6.84 13.52
C ALA A 111 6.28 -6.54 14.84
N SER A 112 6.94 -6.75 15.98
CA SER A 112 6.27 -6.65 17.28
C SER A 112 5.80 -5.22 17.64
N ASN A 113 6.60 -4.21 17.31
CA ASN A 113 6.46 -2.83 17.80
C ASN A 113 6.17 -1.81 16.66
N HIS A 114 5.99 -2.29 15.43
CA HIS A 114 5.80 -1.51 14.20
C HIS A 114 4.60 -2.09 13.42
N GLU A 115 4.10 -1.37 12.42
CA GLU A 115 2.97 -1.82 11.60
C GLU A 115 3.45 -2.60 10.37
N GLY A 116 2.54 -3.32 9.72
CA GLY A 116 2.85 -4.05 8.50
C GLY A 116 3.40 -3.13 7.40
N ASP A 117 2.89 -1.90 7.33
CA ASP A 117 3.30 -0.90 6.35
C ASP A 117 4.75 -0.43 6.55
N ASP A 118 5.22 -0.29 7.80
CA ASP A 118 6.62 0.01 8.12
C ASP A 118 7.57 -1.11 7.65
N LEU A 119 7.12 -2.36 7.81
CA LEU A 119 7.88 -3.51 7.35
C LEU A 119 7.86 -3.64 5.83
N ILE A 120 6.75 -3.29 5.17
CA ILE A 120 6.65 -3.18 3.70
C ILE A 120 7.58 -2.07 3.18
N GLY A 121 7.57 -0.87 3.79
CA GLY A 121 8.45 0.24 3.43
C GLY A 121 9.92 -0.11 3.58
N THR A 122 10.30 -0.71 4.71
CA THR A 122 11.69 -1.14 4.96
C THR A 122 12.13 -2.24 3.99
N LEU A 123 11.27 -3.19 3.65
CA LEU A 123 11.58 -4.22 2.65
C LEU A 123 11.66 -3.65 1.23
N ALA A 124 10.86 -2.63 0.89
CA ALA A 124 10.93 -1.96 -0.41
C ALA A 124 12.23 -1.16 -0.57
N ALA A 125 12.57 -0.32 0.42
CA ALA A 125 13.80 0.48 0.41
C ALA A 125 15.06 -0.41 0.26
N ARG A 126 15.21 -1.41 1.15
CA ARG A 126 16.32 -2.37 1.10
C ARG A 126 16.36 -3.20 -0.18
N ALA A 127 15.22 -3.43 -0.81
CA ALA A 127 15.16 -4.10 -2.10
C ALA A 127 15.71 -3.21 -3.22
N GLU A 128 15.41 -1.90 -3.21
CA GLU A 128 15.90 -0.96 -4.23
C GLU A 128 17.42 -0.73 -4.20
N GLU A 129 18.03 -0.80 -3.02
CA GLU A 129 19.48 -0.70 -2.79
C GLU A 129 20.26 -1.83 -3.52
N LEU A 130 19.64 -2.99 -3.74
CA LEU A 130 20.31 -4.10 -4.40
C LEU A 130 20.59 -3.79 -5.89
N PRO A 131 21.84 -3.88 -6.38
CA PRO A 131 22.16 -3.66 -7.80
C PRO A 131 21.43 -4.59 -8.78
N ARG A 132 20.89 -5.71 -8.28
CA ARG A 132 20.11 -6.69 -9.07
C ARG A 132 18.60 -6.48 -8.99
N CYS A 133 18.09 -5.44 -8.29
CA CYS A 133 16.66 -5.16 -8.22
C CYS A 133 16.17 -4.46 -9.48
N LYS A 134 15.16 -5.06 -10.12
CA LYS A 134 14.54 -4.53 -11.35
C LYS A 134 13.19 -3.86 -11.07
N LYS A 135 12.45 -4.35 -10.07
CA LYS A 135 11.13 -3.86 -9.69
C LYS A 135 10.72 -4.38 -8.31
N VAL A 136 10.06 -3.54 -7.53
CA VAL A 136 9.26 -3.92 -6.36
C VAL A 136 7.78 -3.66 -6.67
N ILE A 137 6.91 -4.58 -6.27
CA ILE A 137 5.46 -4.44 -6.35
C ILE A 137 4.91 -4.49 -4.93
N LEU A 138 4.23 -3.43 -4.51
CA LEU A 138 3.44 -3.41 -3.28
C LEU A 138 2.00 -3.81 -3.64
N LEU A 139 1.34 -4.60 -2.80
CA LEU A 139 -0.02 -5.08 -3.07
C LEU A 139 -0.86 -5.01 -1.80
N SER A 140 -1.65 -3.94 -1.71
CA SER A 140 -2.64 -3.64 -0.66
C SER A 140 -3.82 -2.89 -1.30
N GLY A 141 -4.92 -2.72 -0.57
CA GLY A 141 -5.95 -1.73 -0.90
C GLY A 141 -5.81 -0.42 -0.12
N ASP A 142 -4.74 -0.23 0.65
CA ASP A 142 -4.42 1.05 1.26
C ASP A 142 -3.67 1.97 0.29
N MET A 143 -4.06 3.24 0.26
CA MET A 143 -3.43 4.28 -0.56
C MET A 143 -2.17 4.84 0.12
N ASP A 144 -1.99 4.62 1.42
CA ASP A 144 -0.85 5.16 2.18
C ASP A 144 0.50 4.62 1.71
N LEU A 145 0.52 3.39 1.18
CA LEU A 145 1.69 2.82 0.51
C LEU A 145 2.11 3.59 -0.76
N ALA A 146 1.29 4.52 -1.27
CA ALA A 146 1.67 5.39 -2.37
C ALA A 146 2.82 6.36 -2.01
N GLN A 147 3.11 6.57 -0.72
CA GLN A 147 4.30 7.33 -0.28
C GLN A 147 5.62 6.60 -0.54
N LEU A 148 5.57 5.28 -0.78
CA LEU A 148 6.72 4.41 -1.04
C LEU A 148 7.00 4.24 -2.55
N VAL A 149 6.29 4.97 -3.41
CA VAL A 149 6.32 4.76 -4.85
C VAL A 149 7.48 5.50 -5.49
N THR A 150 8.23 4.80 -6.34
CA THR A 150 9.46 5.28 -6.99
C THR A 150 9.51 4.76 -8.44
N PRO A 151 10.53 5.10 -9.25
CA PRO A 151 10.75 4.47 -10.55
C PRO A 151 10.96 2.94 -10.49
N LYS A 152 11.31 2.35 -9.33
CA LYS A 152 11.45 0.90 -9.10
C LYS A 152 10.26 0.29 -8.33
N THR A 153 9.67 1.02 -7.38
CA THR A 153 8.59 0.54 -6.50
C THR A 153 7.23 1.05 -6.97
N GLN A 154 6.31 0.13 -7.24
CA GLN A 154 4.96 0.46 -7.72
C GLN A 154 3.88 -0.22 -6.88
N LEU A 155 2.83 0.51 -6.53
CA LEU A 155 1.70 0.00 -5.77
C LEU A 155 0.62 -0.54 -6.74
N TYR A 156 0.22 -1.79 -6.54
CA TYR A 156 -0.98 -2.36 -7.11
C TYR A 156 -2.14 -2.23 -6.12
N LEU A 157 -2.86 -1.10 -6.21
CA LEU A 157 -3.95 -0.77 -5.31
C LEU A 157 -5.17 -1.66 -5.59
N ILE A 158 -5.58 -2.47 -4.62
CA ILE A 158 -6.76 -3.32 -4.70
C ILE A 158 -8.02 -2.46 -4.57
N ASN A 159 -8.88 -2.50 -5.59
CA ASN A 159 -10.10 -1.70 -5.64
C ASN A 159 -11.34 -2.60 -5.45
N ASN A 160 -11.72 -3.35 -6.49
CA ASN A 160 -12.97 -4.13 -6.53
C ASN A 160 -12.70 -5.64 -6.42
N GLY A 161 -12.18 -6.01 -5.24
CA GLY A 161 -11.79 -7.37 -4.90
C GLY A 161 -10.37 -7.73 -5.31
N ILE A 162 -9.82 -8.77 -4.69
CA ILE A 162 -8.37 -9.06 -4.56
C ILE A 162 -7.60 -9.20 -5.91
N PHE A 163 -8.29 -9.42 -7.03
CA PHE A 163 -7.69 -9.53 -8.36
C PHE A 163 -8.00 -8.34 -9.30
N THR A 164 -8.61 -7.27 -8.78
CA THR A 164 -9.06 -6.10 -9.53
C THR A 164 -8.55 -4.82 -8.86
N GLY A 165 -7.59 -4.17 -9.49
CA GLY A 165 -6.86 -3.05 -8.93
C GLY A 165 -6.12 -2.22 -9.96
N SER A 166 -5.72 -1.02 -9.56
CA SER A 166 -5.05 -0.01 -10.40
C SER A 166 -3.59 0.17 -10.00
N TRP A 167 -2.73 0.50 -10.97
CA TRP A 167 -1.34 0.83 -10.71
C TRP A 167 -1.18 2.29 -10.25
N VAL A 168 -0.53 2.49 -9.11
CA VAL A 168 0.01 3.78 -8.66
C VAL A 168 1.53 3.74 -8.82
N THR A 169 2.06 4.79 -9.45
CA THR A 169 3.42 4.90 -9.98
C THR A 169 3.92 6.33 -9.84
N ASP A 170 5.24 6.52 -9.89
CA ASP A 170 5.94 7.80 -9.95
C ASP A 170 5.30 8.79 -10.95
N ARG A 171 4.77 8.26 -12.06
CA ARG A 171 4.21 9.02 -13.18
C ARG A 171 2.76 9.47 -13.00
N ASN A 172 1.97 8.83 -12.12
CA ASN A 172 0.54 9.12 -11.98
C ASN A 172 0.09 9.47 -10.56
N VAL A 173 0.90 9.21 -9.53
CA VAL A 173 0.61 9.54 -8.12
C VAL A 173 0.20 11.01 -7.93
N LYS A 174 0.92 11.96 -8.55
CA LYS A 174 0.59 13.39 -8.48
C LYS A 174 -0.76 13.75 -9.12
N SER A 175 -1.17 13.05 -10.17
CA SER A 175 -2.49 13.21 -10.79
C SER A 175 -3.62 12.54 -10.00
N LEU A 176 -3.30 11.57 -9.13
CA LEU A 176 -4.26 10.86 -8.28
C LEU A 176 -4.46 11.53 -6.92
N LEU A 177 -3.42 12.19 -6.37
CA LEU A 177 -3.38 12.67 -4.99
C LEU A 177 -3.06 14.17 -4.86
N ASP A 178 -2.99 14.92 -5.96
CA ASP A 178 -2.50 16.31 -6.09
C ASP A 178 -1.02 16.55 -5.69
N VAL A 179 -0.31 15.54 -5.17
CA VAL A 179 1.04 15.65 -4.59
C VAL A 179 1.96 14.47 -4.93
N GLY A 180 3.28 14.64 -4.78
CA GLY A 180 4.24 13.54 -4.91
C GLY A 180 4.22 12.55 -3.72
N PRO A 181 4.84 11.36 -3.85
CA PRO A 181 4.90 10.34 -2.80
C PRO A 181 5.36 10.89 -1.45
N GLU A 182 6.48 11.60 -1.44
CA GLU A 182 7.14 12.21 -0.28
C GLU A 182 6.26 13.26 0.44
N GLN A 183 5.29 13.83 -0.27
CA GLN A 183 4.39 14.87 0.23
C GLN A 183 3.09 14.31 0.85
N ILE A 184 2.82 13.00 0.73
CA ILE A 184 1.59 12.38 1.27
C ILE A 184 1.51 12.50 2.81
N PRO A 185 2.58 12.24 3.60
CA PRO A 185 2.57 12.48 5.04
C PRO A 185 2.32 13.95 5.41
N ALA A 186 2.84 14.90 4.62
CA ALA A 186 2.62 16.34 4.82
C ALA A 186 1.16 16.76 4.57
N ILE A 187 0.50 16.17 3.57
CA ILE A 187 -0.94 16.36 3.35
C ILE A 187 -1.74 15.83 4.56
N LYS A 188 -1.42 14.62 5.04
CA LYS A 188 -2.09 14.02 6.20
C LYS A 188 -1.84 14.77 7.49
N SER A 189 -0.63 15.28 7.73
CA SER A 189 -0.32 15.96 9.00
C SER A 189 -1.03 17.31 9.13
N LEU A 190 -1.25 17.99 8.01
CA LEU A 190 -1.94 19.29 7.95
C LEU A 190 -3.47 19.14 7.88
N LEU A 191 -4.00 18.29 7.01
CA LEU A 191 -5.45 18.13 6.81
C LEU A 191 -6.09 17.05 7.70
N GLY A 192 -5.29 16.18 8.30
CA GLY A 192 -5.74 15.00 9.05
C GLY A 192 -6.08 13.81 8.15
N ASP A 193 -6.37 12.69 8.80
CA ASP A 193 -6.96 11.51 8.18
C ASP A 193 -8.02 10.91 9.10
N ARG A 194 -9.23 10.72 8.55
CA ARG A 194 -10.37 10.13 9.26
C ARG A 194 -10.25 8.61 9.41
N THR A 195 -9.51 7.93 8.54
CA THR A 195 -9.36 6.46 8.55
C THR A 195 -8.50 5.99 9.72
N ASP A 196 -7.47 6.78 10.04
CA ASP A 196 -6.55 6.57 11.15
C ASP A 196 -6.80 7.50 12.36
N ASN A 197 -7.84 8.33 12.29
CA ASN A 197 -8.24 9.28 13.33
C ASN A 197 -7.18 10.36 13.66
N ILE A 198 -6.29 10.65 12.71
CA ILE A 198 -5.31 11.74 12.75
C ILE A 198 -6.06 13.07 12.60
N LYS A 199 -5.96 13.98 13.57
CA LYS A 199 -6.67 15.26 13.56
C LYS A 199 -5.86 16.32 12.80
N GLY A 200 -6.44 16.88 11.73
CA GLY A 200 -5.87 18.03 11.01
C GLY A 200 -6.03 19.36 11.75
N ILE A 201 -5.39 20.41 11.25
CA ILE A 201 -5.52 21.76 11.78
C ILE A 201 -6.82 22.40 11.30
N SER A 202 -7.66 22.82 12.26
CA SER A 202 -8.92 23.51 11.97
C SER A 202 -8.69 24.81 11.19
N GLY A 203 -9.47 25.03 10.14
CA GLY A 203 -9.38 26.21 9.27
C GLY A 203 -8.44 26.05 8.06
N LEU A 204 -7.59 25.02 8.01
CA LEU A 204 -6.88 24.68 6.77
C LEU A 204 -7.86 24.15 5.70
N ARG A 205 -7.49 24.35 4.44
CA ARG A 205 -8.24 23.90 3.26
C ARG A 205 -7.27 23.36 2.23
N ARG A 206 -7.60 22.24 1.58
CA ARG A 206 -6.73 21.54 0.62
C ARG A 206 -6.08 22.48 -0.43
N PRO A 207 -6.79 23.40 -1.11
CA PRO A 207 -6.16 24.31 -2.08
C PRO A 207 -5.23 25.38 -1.48
N ASN A 208 -5.21 25.56 -0.16
CA ASN A 208 -4.24 26.43 0.51
C ASN A 208 -3.03 25.60 0.99
N VAL A 209 -3.26 24.38 1.48
CA VAL A 209 -2.19 23.45 1.88
C VAL A 209 -1.35 23.00 0.69
N LEU A 210 -1.96 22.69 -0.45
CA LEU A 210 -1.24 22.35 -1.68
C LEU A 210 -0.27 23.48 -2.10
N ARG A 211 -0.69 24.74 -2.00
CA ARG A 211 0.17 25.91 -2.28
C ARG A 211 1.26 26.17 -1.22
N VAL A 212 1.15 25.58 -0.03
CA VAL A 212 2.26 25.57 0.95
C VAL A 212 3.24 24.47 0.59
N ILE A 213 2.77 23.25 0.29
CA ILE A 213 3.61 22.09 -0.06
C ILE A 213 4.32 22.27 -1.42
N GLU A 214 3.69 22.95 -2.38
CA GLU A 214 4.31 23.32 -3.66
C GLU A 214 5.44 24.36 -3.49
N LYS A 215 5.29 25.25 -2.51
CA LYS A 215 6.30 26.27 -2.14
C LYS A 215 7.40 25.71 -1.24
N TYR A 216 7.07 24.69 -0.44
CA TYR A 216 7.92 24.02 0.53
C TYR A 216 7.74 22.50 0.39
N PRO A 217 8.48 21.85 -0.55
CA PRO A 217 8.38 20.42 -0.77
C PRO A 217 8.77 19.61 0.47
N ASP A 218 9.79 20.08 1.20
CA ASP A 218 10.09 19.64 2.56
C ASP A 218 9.28 20.46 3.57
N ILE A 219 8.41 19.78 4.31
CA ILE A 219 7.57 20.38 5.34
C ILE A 219 8.30 20.54 6.68
N GLU A 220 9.31 19.71 6.97
CA GLU A 220 10.08 19.72 8.21
C GLU A 220 11.10 20.89 8.22
N GLU A 221 11.69 21.22 7.06
CA GLU A 221 12.42 22.47 6.84
C GLU A 221 11.50 23.70 7.00
N PHE A 222 10.33 23.70 6.35
CA PHE A 222 9.36 24.80 6.50
C PHE A 222 8.94 25.00 7.95
N LEU A 223 8.72 23.91 8.69
CA LEU A 223 8.34 23.96 10.10
C LEU A 223 9.42 24.60 10.97
N GLN A 224 10.68 24.74 10.53
CA GLN A 224 11.69 25.48 11.30
C GLN A 224 11.46 27.01 11.28
N VAL A 225 10.90 27.56 10.21
CA VAL A 225 10.74 29.01 9.98
C VAL A 225 10.03 29.69 11.16
N GLU A 226 10.62 30.75 11.75
CA GLU A 226 10.04 31.45 12.91
C GLU A 226 8.61 31.96 12.67
N LYS A 227 8.39 32.60 11.50
CA LYS A 227 7.19 33.39 11.21
C LYS A 227 7.02 33.59 9.71
N SER A 228 5.75 33.62 9.26
CA SER A 228 5.39 34.04 7.90
C SER A 228 4.32 35.14 7.92
N LYS A 229 4.28 35.95 6.86
CA LYS A 229 3.22 36.93 6.59
C LYS A 229 1.99 36.30 5.92
N ASN A 230 2.10 35.09 5.36
CA ASN A 230 0.98 34.37 4.77
C ASN A 230 0.12 33.75 5.89
N LYS A 231 -1.19 34.02 5.89
CA LYS A 231 -2.14 33.53 6.91
C LYS A 231 -2.20 32.01 7.03
N THR A 232 -1.97 31.26 5.94
CA THR A 232 -1.96 29.78 5.97
C THR A 232 -0.67 29.28 6.60
N GLU A 233 0.48 29.75 6.12
CA GLU A 233 1.80 29.41 6.65
C GLU A 233 1.90 29.76 8.15
N ALA A 234 1.45 30.96 8.54
CA ALA A 234 1.43 31.40 9.93
C ALA A 234 0.46 30.62 10.83
N LEU A 235 -0.60 30.00 10.27
CA LEU A 235 -1.46 29.09 11.02
C LEU A 235 -0.76 27.74 11.24
N ILE A 236 -0.07 27.21 10.23
CA ILE A 236 0.69 25.96 10.34
C ILE A 236 1.82 26.10 11.37
N LEU A 237 2.60 27.19 11.31
CA LEU A 237 3.70 27.44 12.24
C LEU A 237 3.25 27.63 13.71
N ARG A 238 1.99 28.04 13.95
CA ARG A 238 1.38 28.09 15.30
C ARG A 238 0.99 26.71 15.85
N HIS A 239 0.96 25.70 15.01
CA HIS A 239 0.63 24.31 15.35
C HIS A 239 1.81 23.37 15.09
N ARG A 240 3.05 23.88 15.09
CA ARG A 240 4.29 23.18 14.72
C ARG A 240 4.38 21.75 15.29
N GLU A 241 4.37 21.63 16.62
CA GLU A 241 4.41 20.37 17.38
C GLU A 241 3.30 19.38 16.97
N HIS A 242 2.09 19.89 16.69
CA HIS A 242 0.96 19.07 16.24
C HIS A 242 1.15 18.53 14.82
N VAL A 243 1.83 19.29 13.94
CA VAL A 243 2.21 18.80 12.60
C VAL A 243 3.35 17.80 12.69
N GLU A 244 4.36 18.06 13.51
CA GLU A 244 5.50 17.16 13.76
C GLU A 244 5.02 15.80 14.30
N ASN A 245 4.17 15.80 15.33
CA ASN A 245 3.56 14.59 15.87
C ASN A 245 2.68 13.88 14.82
N ASN A 246 1.88 14.60 14.03
CA ASN A 246 1.09 13.98 12.97
C ASN A 246 1.94 13.43 11.80
N LEU A 247 3.13 13.99 11.52
CA LEU A 247 4.06 13.46 10.52
C LEU A 247 4.59 12.09 10.96
N LEU A 248 4.95 11.94 12.24
CA LEU A 248 5.35 10.65 12.82
C LEU A 248 4.21 9.61 12.81
N LEU A 249 2.95 10.05 12.91
CA LEU A 249 1.79 9.16 12.72
C LEU A 249 1.58 8.73 11.26
N ALA A 250 1.74 9.65 10.29
CA ALA A 250 1.39 9.43 8.89
C ALA A 250 2.54 8.90 7.99
N ARG A 251 3.79 9.06 8.41
CA ARG A 251 4.98 8.59 7.67
C ARG A 251 5.23 7.11 7.97
N ILE A 252 5.50 6.34 6.91
CA ILE A 252 5.93 4.94 6.99
C ILE A 252 7.44 4.88 7.28
N ILE A 253 7.84 4.08 8.25
CA ILE A 253 9.25 3.88 8.61
C ILE A 253 9.89 2.93 7.58
N CYS A 254 11.07 3.29 7.06
CA CYS A 254 11.73 2.57 5.95
C CYS A 254 13.13 2.03 6.29
N ASP A 255 13.59 2.16 7.53
CA ASP A 255 14.96 1.81 7.97
C ASP A 255 15.01 0.78 9.11
N MET A 256 13.89 0.12 9.44
CA MET A 256 13.77 -0.81 10.58
C MET A 256 14.90 -1.84 10.63
N ARG A 257 15.61 -1.92 11.77
CA ARG A 257 16.82 -2.75 11.88
C ARG A 257 16.52 -4.20 12.27
N PHE A 258 16.53 -5.10 11.28
CA PHE A 258 16.47 -6.55 11.45
C PHE A 258 17.39 -7.28 10.45
N HIS A 259 17.85 -8.49 10.79
CA HIS A 259 18.60 -9.36 9.87
C HIS A 259 17.67 -9.90 8.78
N LEU A 260 18.19 -10.01 7.56
CA LEU A 260 17.42 -10.37 6.38
C LEU A 260 18.29 -11.15 5.39
N ARG A 261 17.72 -12.20 4.79
CA ARG A 261 18.29 -12.91 3.63
C ARG A 261 17.24 -12.91 2.53
N TRP A 262 17.62 -12.65 1.29
CA TRP A 262 16.65 -12.53 0.20
C TRP A 262 16.22 -13.90 -0.36
N GLU A 263 17.07 -14.89 -0.13
CA GLU A 263 16.90 -16.31 -0.42
C GLU A 263 15.65 -16.89 0.25
N ASP A 264 15.33 -16.42 1.46
CA ASP A 264 14.16 -16.86 2.24
C ASP A 264 12.82 -16.42 1.61
N PHE A 265 12.83 -15.53 0.61
CA PHE A 265 11.64 -15.09 -0.12
C PHE A 265 11.49 -15.75 -1.51
N LEU A 266 12.40 -16.65 -1.91
CA LEU A 266 12.42 -17.23 -3.25
C LEU A 266 11.12 -17.98 -3.59
N VAL A 267 10.41 -17.50 -4.62
CA VAL A 267 9.11 -18.07 -5.03
C VAL A 267 9.22 -19.52 -5.48
N SER A 268 10.33 -19.88 -6.12
CA SER A 268 10.64 -21.25 -6.55
C SER A 268 10.81 -22.25 -5.41
N ALA A 269 11.03 -21.81 -4.17
CA ALA A 269 11.20 -22.71 -3.03
C ALA A 269 9.87 -23.35 -2.56
N TRP A 270 8.73 -22.73 -2.87
CA TRP A 270 7.42 -23.12 -2.32
C TRP A 270 6.26 -23.19 -3.34
N MET A 271 6.44 -22.66 -4.56
CA MET A 271 5.40 -22.72 -5.59
C MET A 271 5.25 -24.10 -6.24
N ASP A 272 6.35 -24.81 -6.45
CA ASP A 272 6.39 -26.06 -7.24
C ASP A 272 6.45 -27.33 -6.38
N THR A 273 6.60 -27.22 -5.05
CA THR A 273 6.54 -28.32 -4.07
C THR A 273 5.22 -29.09 -4.08
N GLY A 274 4.17 -28.52 -4.67
CA GLY A 274 2.87 -29.17 -4.90
C GLY A 274 2.87 -30.22 -6.01
N LYS A 275 3.91 -30.32 -6.85
CA LYS A 275 4.11 -31.46 -7.74
C LYS A 275 4.91 -32.55 -7.02
N LYS A 276 4.24 -33.65 -6.65
CA LYS A 276 4.93 -34.94 -6.67
C LYS A 276 5.44 -35.14 -8.11
N PRO A 277 6.70 -35.54 -8.33
CA PRO A 277 7.09 -36.02 -9.65
C PRO A 277 6.29 -37.29 -9.94
N ASP A 278 5.62 -37.34 -11.09
CA ASP A 278 5.13 -38.62 -11.63
C ASP A 278 6.34 -39.54 -11.79
N GLY A 279 6.23 -40.72 -11.18
CA GLY A 279 7.41 -41.41 -10.65
C GLY A 279 8.32 -42.00 -11.72
N THR A 280 9.62 -42.00 -11.44
CA THR A 280 10.53 -43.02 -11.95
C THR A 280 11.60 -43.32 -10.90
N GLN A 281 11.63 -44.59 -10.50
CA GLN A 281 12.69 -45.28 -9.75
C GLN A 281 13.14 -44.66 -8.41
N ALA A 282 12.64 -45.25 -7.32
CA ALA A 282 13.45 -45.37 -6.11
C ALA A 282 14.65 -46.28 -6.40
N ALA A 283 15.85 -45.86 -6.01
CA ALA A 283 17.04 -46.69 -5.97
C ALA A 283 17.45 -46.90 -4.51
N SER A 284 17.53 -48.14 -4.06
CA SER A 284 17.93 -48.49 -2.70
C SER A 284 19.45 -48.29 -2.51
N ALA A 285 19.82 -47.75 -1.35
CA ALA A 285 21.22 -47.55 -0.98
C ALA A 285 21.71 -48.66 -0.03
N GLU A 286 22.22 -49.75 -0.59
CA GLU A 286 23.10 -50.69 0.13
C GLU A 286 24.55 -50.49 -0.33
N GLY A 287 25.47 -50.33 0.63
CA GLY A 287 26.83 -49.89 0.36
C GLY A 287 27.84 -51.02 0.18
N ARG A 288 28.83 -50.82 -0.71
CA ARG A 288 30.07 -51.60 -0.73
C ARG A 288 31.26 -50.69 -1.16
N PRO A 289 32.43 -50.78 -0.50
CA PRO A 289 33.48 -49.74 -0.61
C PRO A 289 34.27 -49.78 -1.93
N PRO A 290 34.89 -48.64 -2.33
CA PRO A 290 35.58 -48.51 -3.60
C PRO A 290 36.87 -49.34 -3.69
N ARG A 291 37.08 -50.06 -4.80
CA ARG A 291 38.34 -50.73 -5.11
C ARG A 291 39.36 -49.75 -5.70
N ARG A 292 40.52 -49.66 -5.05
CA ARG A 292 41.65 -48.79 -5.38
C ARG A 292 42.49 -49.34 -6.55
N ARG A 293 42.68 -48.55 -7.63
CA ARG A 293 43.83 -48.69 -8.56
C ARG A 293 44.46 -47.32 -8.87
N LYS A 294 45.66 -47.35 -9.46
CA LYS A 294 46.66 -46.26 -9.47
C LYS A 294 46.71 -45.48 -10.81
N PRO A 295 47.37 -44.31 -10.86
CA PRO A 295 47.21 -43.34 -11.95
C PRO A 295 48.17 -43.52 -13.13
N THR A 296 47.86 -42.84 -14.23
CA THR A 296 48.76 -42.49 -15.35
C THR A 296 48.77 -40.96 -15.54
N ALA A 297 49.81 -40.41 -16.19
CA ALA A 297 50.22 -39.02 -15.95
C ALA A 297 50.12 -38.06 -17.16
N ALA A 298 49.86 -36.78 -16.82
CA ALA A 298 50.37 -35.52 -17.40
C ALA A 298 50.51 -35.31 -18.94
N LYS A 299 49.82 -34.27 -19.42
CA LYS A 299 50.34 -33.09 -20.19
C LYS A 299 49.25 -32.00 -20.10
N THR A 300 49.41 -30.77 -19.59
CA THR A 300 50.38 -29.65 -19.79
C THR A 300 50.04 -28.78 -21.02
N ALA A 301 50.20 -27.45 -20.86
CA ALA A 301 49.82 -26.31 -21.74
C ALA A 301 48.31 -25.94 -21.71
N ALA A 302 47.84 -24.69 -21.55
CA ALA A 302 48.30 -23.34 -21.99
C ALA A 302 47.92 -23.02 -23.46
N GLN A 303 47.44 -21.83 -23.86
CA GLN A 303 47.03 -20.57 -23.18
C GLN A 303 46.32 -19.67 -24.23
N ALA A 304 45.89 -18.45 -23.85
CA ALA A 304 45.53 -17.32 -24.73
C ALA A 304 44.23 -17.41 -25.58
N THR A 305 43.69 -16.33 -26.18
CA THR A 305 43.40 -14.93 -25.74
C THR A 305 42.51 -14.25 -26.80
N ALA A 306 41.67 -13.28 -26.41
CA ALA A 306 41.10 -12.22 -27.28
C ALA A 306 40.10 -12.70 -28.39
N ASP A 307 39.32 -11.84 -29.08
CA ASP A 307 39.11 -10.39 -28.93
C ASP A 307 37.73 -9.91 -29.48
N ALA A 308 37.41 -8.64 -29.19
CA ALA A 308 36.71 -7.64 -30.03
C ALA A 308 35.20 -7.71 -30.40
N ALA A 309 34.64 -6.49 -30.53
CA ALA A 309 33.44 -6.03 -31.25
C ALA A 309 32.08 -6.70 -30.94
N GLN A 310 31.06 -6.03 -30.40
CA GLN A 310 30.35 -4.80 -30.83
C GLN A 310 29.79 -4.83 -32.26
N GLN A 311 28.46 -4.82 -32.35
CA GLN A 311 27.73 -4.00 -33.33
C GLN A 311 26.45 -3.45 -32.68
N VAL A 312 26.12 -2.20 -33.03
CA VAL A 312 24.92 -1.47 -32.60
C VAL A 312 24.07 -1.25 -33.85
N ASN A 313 22.74 -1.38 -33.76
CA ASN A 313 21.81 -0.84 -34.75
C ASN A 313 20.41 -0.64 -34.14
N ASP A 314 19.90 0.58 -34.31
CA ASP A 314 18.56 1.10 -33.97
C ASP A 314 18.42 2.43 -34.75
N PRO A 315 17.22 2.97 -35.08
CA PRO A 315 15.88 2.42 -34.99
C PRO A 315 15.20 2.40 -36.39
N PRO A 316 13.86 2.52 -36.52
CA PRO A 316 13.29 3.85 -36.77
C PRO A 316 11.94 4.16 -36.08
N VAL A 317 11.53 5.43 -36.15
CA VAL A 317 10.17 5.97 -35.87
C VAL A 317 9.29 5.92 -37.14
N THR A 318 7.97 6.13 -37.14
CA THR A 318 7.02 6.79 -36.21
C THR A 318 5.90 5.82 -35.72
N ASP A 319 4.68 6.12 -35.24
CA ASP A 319 3.82 7.32 -35.03
C ASP A 319 2.80 6.99 -33.87
N GLY A 320 1.88 7.83 -33.39
CA GLY A 320 1.47 9.19 -33.77
C GLY A 320 -0.03 9.34 -34.07
N ALA A 321 -0.90 9.32 -33.04
CA ALA A 321 -2.33 9.60 -33.20
C ALA A 321 -2.99 10.13 -31.91
N GLU A 322 -3.48 11.37 -31.96
CA GLU A 322 -4.45 11.92 -31.00
C GLU A 322 -5.88 11.57 -31.45
N LEU A 323 -6.83 11.52 -30.52
CA LEU A 323 -8.25 11.76 -30.82
C LEU A 323 -8.91 12.53 -29.68
N GLN A 324 -9.70 13.54 -30.05
CA GLN A 324 -10.34 14.46 -29.12
C GLN A 324 -11.73 13.97 -28.67
N ALA A 325 -12.32 14.68 -27.72
CA ALA A 325 -13.62 14.33 -27.14
C ALA A 325 -14.80 14.69 -28.06
N GLU A 326 -15.88 13.92 -27.96
CA GLU A 326 -17.24 14.42 -28.21
C GLU A 326 -18.06 14.35 -26.93
N ALA A 327 -18.96 15.33 -26.78
CA ALA A 327 -19.93 15.38 -25.69
C ALA A 327 -21.34 15.52 -26.29
N SER A 328 -22.19 14.53 -26.02
CA SER A 328 -23.61 14.57 -26.36
C SER A 328 -24.43 14.26 -25.12
N GLY A 329 -25.28 15.19 -24.73
CA GLY A 329 -26.29 15.00 -23.70
C GLY A 329 -27.68 15.12 -24.30
N GLN A 330 -28.63 14.35 -23.76
CA GLN A 330 -30.07 14.64 -23.90
C GLN A 330 -30.86 14.03 -22.75
N ASP A 331 -31.97 14.65 -22.42
CA ASP A 331 -32.78 14.37 -21.24
C ASP A 331 -33.73 13.17 -21.38
N ALA A 332 -34.01 12.50 -20.25
CA ALA A 332 -35.30 11.87 -20.02
C ALA A 332 -35.56 11.69 -18.50
N ALA A 333 -36.60 12.33 -17.97
CA ALA A 333 -37.09 12.09 -16.60
C ALA A 333 -38.60 12.37 -16.47
N PRO A 334 -39.42 11.38 -16.05
CA PRO A 334 -40.72 11.62 -15.44
C PRO A 334 -40.56 11.76 -13.90
N ALA A 335 -41.09 12.75 -13.19
CA ALA A 335 -42.42 13.41 -13.16
C ALA A 335 -43.36 12.81 -12.09
N GLY A 336 -43.93 13.68 -11.24
CA GLY A 336 -44.74 13.33 -10.06
C GLY A 336 -43.97 13.52 -8.73
N GLU A 337 -44.48 14.19 -7.70
CA GLU A 337 -45.73 14.96 -7.57
C GLU A 337 -45.52 16.14 -6.57
N ALA A 338 -46.34 17.20 -6.61
CA ALA A 338 -46.09 18.45 -5.89
C ALA A 338 -47.24 18.90 -4.98
N LYS A 339 -46.92 19.36 -3.75
CA LYS A 339 -47.86 20.05 -2.84
C LYS A 339 -47.51 21.53 -2.63
N LYS A 340 -48.55 22.37 -2.49
CA LYS A 340 -48.47 23.83 -2.73
C LYS A 340 -48.12 24.67 -1.49
N ARG A 341 -47.15 25.57 -1.69
CA ARG A 341 -47.09 26.99 -1.24
C ARG A 341 -47.93 27.44 -0.02
N LYS A 342 -47.26 28.17 0.89
CA LYS A 342 -47.68 29.54 1.28
C LYS A 342 -46.45 30.42 1.56
N ARG A 343 -46.28 31.53 0.82
CA ARG A 343 -45.28 32.59 1.07
C ARG A 343 -46.01 33.90 1.34
N ARG A 344 -45.71 34.58 2.46
CA ARG A 344 -46.10 35.99 2.66
C ARG A 344 -44.98 36.90 2.14
N ARG A 345 -45.32 37.90 1.33
CA ARG A 345 -44.46 39.07 1.04
C ARG A 345 -44.84 40.20 2.01
N ARG A 346 -43.87 41.03 2.41
CA ARG A 346 -44.09 42.44 2.80
C ARG A 346 -43.31 43.33 1.83
N SER A 347 -43.82 44.53 1.60
CA SER A 347 -43.43 45.43 0.50
C SER A 347 -42.43 46.52 0.91
N ARG A 348 -41.67 47.04 -0.05
CA ARG A 348 -40.93 48.30 0.06
C ARG A 348 -41.80 49.47 -0.42
N LYS A 349 -41.62 50.67 0.16
CA LYS A 349 -41.91 51.99 -0.45
C LYS A 349 -40.67 52.91 -0.28
N ARG A 350 -40.66 54.09 -0.91
CA ARG A 350 -39.46 54.92 -1.22
C ARG A 350 -39.33 56.21 -0.37
N LYS A 351 -38.14 56.84 -0.44
CA LYS A 351 -37.74 58.22 -0.02
C LYS A 351 -38.65 59.33 -0.61
N PRO A 352 -38.68 60.58 -0.08
CA PRO A 352 -37.58 61.60 -0.07
C PRO A 352 -36.84 61.70 1.29
N ALA A 353 -35.74 62.43 1.56
CA ALA A 353 -34.82 63.38 0.87
C ALA A 353 -34.87 64.87 1.35
N ALA A 354 -33.69 65.47 1.58
CA ALA A 354 -33.40 66.77 2.22
C ALA A 354 -33.79 66.90 3.73
N GLY A 355 -33.15 67.74 4.55
CA GLY A 355 -31.85 68.43 4.35
C GLY A 355 -31.51 69.55 5.36
N ASN A 356 -30.40 69.38 6.10
CA ASN A 356 -29.59 70.39 6.81
C ASN A 356 -30.17 71.14 8.04
N SER A 357 -29.26 71.74 8.84
CA SER A 357 -29.47 72.65 10.01
C SER A 357 -30.25 72.13 11.23
N ASP A 358 -30.09 72.67 12.45
CA ASP A 358 -28.94 73.29 13.16
C ASP A 358 -29.34 73.44 14.66
N GLN A 359 -28.38 73.70 15.56
CA GLN A 359 -28.51 74.16 16.96
C GLN A 359 -29.06 73.20 18.05
N MET A 360 -28.33 73.23 19.19
CA MET A 360 -28.67 72.83 20.57
C MET A 360 -29.08 71.37 20.85
#